data_AF-A0A820BC84-F1
#
_entry.id   AF-A0A820BC84-F1
#
_cell.length_a   1.000
_cell.length_b   1.000
_cell.length_c   1.000
_cell.angle_alpha   90.00
_cell.angle_beta   90.00
_cell.angle_gamma   90.00
#
_symmetry.space_group_name_H-M   'P 1'
#
loop_
_entity.id
_entity.type
_entity.pdbx_description
1 polymer ?
#
loop_
_entity_poly.entity_id
_entity_poly.type
_entity_poly.pdbx_seq_one_letter_code
_entity_poly.pdbx_strand_id
1 'polypeptide(L)'
;MGSSFTLTLANIFMWKWQKEFVRRQDMIGEFYGRYIDDIFMTWNKSETELKKLLEQANTWHPNIKLAYKISQSLPFLDTLLMNNNGILSTAVYHKPAAEPYVVPFLSDHSRHTFVNVIQMTLTRA
;
A
#
# COMPACT_ATOMS: atom_id res chain seq x y z
N MET A 1 1.66 -3.86 -18.05
CA MET A 1 2.96 -3.23 -17.73
C MET A 1 3.29 -2.26 -18.85
N GLY A 2 3.28 -0.95 -18.56
CA GLY A 2 3.48 0.10 -19.57
C GLY A 2 4.95 0.30 -19.95
N SER A 3 5.21 1.21 -20.90
CA SER A 3 6.58 1.56 -21.29
C SER A 3 7.38 2.11 -20.09
N SER A 4 8.69 1.88 -20.07
CA SER A 4 9.58 2.43 -19.04
C SER A 4 9.46 3.95 -18.91
N PHE A 5 9.27 4.63 -20.04
CA PHE A 5 9.07 6.08 -20.10
C PHE A 5 7.80 6.54 -19.36
N THR A 6 6.70 5.80 -19.52
CA THR A 6 5.42 6.12 -18.84
C THR A 6 5.57 6.06 -17.33
N LEU A 7 6.30 5.07 -16.81
CA LEU A 7 6.57 4.94 -15.36
C LEU A 7 7.41 6.12 -14.84
N THR A 8 8.40 6.57 -15.61
CA THR A 8 9.21 7.75 -15.26
C THR A 8 8.35 9.00 -15.19
N LEU A 9 7.48 9.22 -16.18
CA LEU A 9 6.56 10.36 -16.20
C LEU A 9 5.59 10.33 -15.01
N ALA A 10 5.02 9.17 -14.70
CA ALA A 10 4.15 9.00 -13.53
C ALA A 10 4.89 9.34 -12.23
N ASN A 11 6.13 8.88 -12.08
CA ASN A 11 6.94 9.18 -10.90
C ASN A 11 7.27 10.68 -10.75
N ILE A 12 7.59 11.38 -11.85
CA ILE A 12 7.83 12.82 -11.83
C ILE A 12 6.56 13.58 -11.42
N PHE A 13 5.43 13.21 -12.00
CA PHE A 13 4.15 13.81 -11.65
C PHE A 13 3.83 13.58 -10.17
N MET A 14 3.93 12.34 -9.70
CA MET A 14 3.62 11.99 -8.31
C MET A 14 4.59 12.65 -7.32
N TRP A 15 5.85 12.83 -7.71
CA TRP A 15 6.81 13.60 -6.91
C TRP A 15 6.38 15.07 -6.72
N LYS A 16 5.90 15.72 -7.79
CA LYS A 16 5.39 17.10 -7.70
C LYS A 16 4.11 17.15 -6.86
N TRP A 17 3.21 16.19 -7.05
CA TRP A 17 1.95 16.12 -6.33
C TRP A 17 2.13 15.84 -4.83
N GLN A 18 3.03 14.92 -4.45
CA GLN A 18 3.26 14.56 -3.04
C GLN A 18 3.99 15.63 -2.22
N LYS A 19 4.58 16.64 -2.87
CA LYS A 19 5.43 17.65 -2.23
C LYS A 19 4.70 18.38 -1.09
N GLU A 20 3.40 18.61 -1.24
CA GLU A 20 2.59 19.25 -0.20
C GLU A 20 2.37 18.37 1.04
N PHE A 21 2.36 17.03 0.90
CA PHE A 21 2.34 16.12 2.05
C PHE A 21 3.65 16.21 2.83
N VAL A 22 4.77 16.05 2.13
CA VAL A 22 6.11 16.09 2.72
C VAL A 22 6.35 17.44 3.41
N ARG A 23 5.84 18.54 2.85
CA ARG A 23 5.96 19.88 3.45
C ARG A 23 5.18 20.05 4.76
N ARG A 24 4.09 19.30 4.93
CA ARG A 24 3.22 19.38 6.12
C ARG A 24 3.58 18.35 7.19
N GLN A 25 4.38 17.35 6.82
CA GLN A 25 4.96 16.41 7.76
C GLN A 25 6.04 17.08 8.60
N ASP A 26 6.13 16.68 9.86
CA ASP A 26 7.22 17.09 10.71
C ASP A 26 8.46 16.25 10.36
N MET A 27 9.64 16.89 10.25
CA MET A 27 10.88 16.18 9.87
C MET A 27 11.33 15.14 10.91
N ILE A 28 10.83 15.22 12.14
CA ILE A 28 11.22 14.37 13.27
C ILE A 28 10.00 13.63 13.77
N GLY A 29 10.07 12.29 13.81
CA GLY A 29 9.03 11.43 14.37
C GLY A 29 7.85 11.14 13.43
N GLU A 30 7.86 11.66 12.21
CA GLU A 30 6.93 11.25 11.15
C GLU A 30 7.68 10.58 10.00
N PHE A 31 7.00 9.67 9.31
CA PHE A 31 7.53 8.92 8.18
C PHE A 31 6.61 9.10 6.98
N TYR A 32 7.20 9.33 5.81
CA TYR A 32 6.52 9.34 4.52
C TYR A 32 7.23 8.39 3.56
N GLY A 33 6.48 7.46 2.97
CA GLY A 33 6.98 6.53 1.96
C GLY A 33 5.99 6.43 0.79
N ARG A 34 6.52 6.31 -0.43
CA ARG A 34 5.73 6.03 -1.63
C ARG A 34 6.37 4.90 -2.42
N TYR A 35 5.55 3.95 -2.84
CA TYR A 35 5.90 2.91 -3.80
C TYR A 35 4.94 2.97 -4.99
N ILE A 36 5.41 3.55 -6.11
CA ILE A 36 4.60 3.83 -7.30
C ILE A 36 3.35 4.65 -6.92
N ASP A 37 2.19 4.00 -6.79
CA ASP A 37 0.90 4.63 -6.48
C ASP A 37 0.51 4.46 -5.00
N ASP A 38 1.15 3.54 -4.28
CA ASP A 38 0.88 3.28 -2.87
C ASP A 38 1.67 4.26 -1.99
N ILE A 39 0.97 4.95 -1.09
CA ILE A 39 1.55 5.92 -0.16
C ILE A 39 1.29 5.45 1.27
N PHE A 40 2.32 5.52 2.11
CA PHE A 40 2.23 5.33 3.55
C PHE A 40 2.77 6.57 4.25
N MET A 41 2.04 7.03 5.27
CA MET A 41 2.51 8.12 6.13
C MET A 41 2.09 7.89 7.58
N THR A 42 2.92 8.34 8.53
CA THR A 42 2.52 8.50 9.92
C THR A 42 2.15 9.95 10.21
N TRP A 43 1.32 10.16 11.23
CA TRP A 43 0.84 11.49 11.58
C TRP A 43 0.72 11.60 13.09
N ASN A 44 1.34 12.62 13.67
CA ASN A 44 1.41 12.80 15.12
C ASN A 44 0.39 13.81 15.66
N LYS A 45 -0.32 14.52 14.77
CA LYS A 45 -1.38 15.48 15.12
C LYS A 45 -2.75 14.80 15.13
N SER A 46 -3.81 15.57 15.29
CA SER A 46 -5.17 15.04 15.38
C SER A 46 -5.60 14.30 14.10
N GLU A 47 -6.40 13.23 14.25
CA GLU A 47 -6.98 12.51 13.12
C GLU A 47 -7.89 13.41 12.26
N THR A 48 -8.54 14.40 12.88
CA THR A 48 -9.36 15.40 12.20
C THR A 48 -8.55 16.30 11.28
N GLU A 49 -7.36 16.74 11.71
CA GLU A 49 -6.43 17.47 10.83
C GLU A 49 -5.94 16.61 9.67
N LEU A 50 -5.64 15.33 9.92
CA LEU A 50 -5.23 14.39 8.88
C LEU A 50 -6.33 14.21 7.84
N LYS A 51 -7.58 13.96 8.27
CA LYS A 51 -8.73 13.85 7.36
C LYS A 51 -8.91 15.12 6.54
N LYS A 52 -8.81 16.30 7.16
CA LYS A 52 -8.90 17.58 6.44
C LYS A 52 -7.80 17.71 5.38
N LEU A 53 -6.57 17.28 5.68
CA LEU A 53 -5.47 17.28 4.72
C LEU A 53 -5.76 16.34 3.54
N LEU A 54 -6.25 15.13 3.81
CA LEU A 54 -6.55 14.13 2.78
C LEU A 54 -7.71 14.58 1.87
N GLU A 55 -8.75 15.18 2.45
CA GLU A 55 -9.83 15.81 1.67
C GLU A 55 -9.34 16.98 0.82
N GLN A 56 -8.44 17.82 1.36
CA GLN A 56 -7.80 18.87 0.58
C GLN A 56 -6.99 18.28 -0.59
N ALA A 57 -6.24 17.21 -0.36
CA ALA A 57 -5.44 16.57 -1.39
C ALA A 57 -6.28 16.01 -2.55
N ASN A 58 -7.51 15.55 -2.25
CA ASN A 58 -8.50 15.17 -3.26
C ASN A 58 -9.00 16.30 -4.16
N THR A 59 -8.62 17.55 -3.87
CA THR A 59 -8.96 18.73 -4.70
C THR A 59 -7.76 19.28 -5.49
N TRP A 60 -6.54 18.81 -5.22
CA TRP A 60 -5.33 19.32 -5.88
C TRP A 60 -5.26 19.03 -7.37
N HIS A 61 -5.94 17.98 -7.83
CA HIS A 61 -6.00 17.64 -9.24
C HIS A 61 -7.38 17.07 -9.59
N PRO A 62 -8.01 17.50 -10.69
CA PRO A 62 -9.38 17.09 -11.03
C PRO A 62 -9.51 15.59 -11.30
N ASN A 63 -8.44 14.98 -11.84
CA ASN A 63 -8.46 13.57 -12.29
C ASN A 63 -7.76 12.61 -11.33
N ILE A 64 -7.31 13.06 -10.15
CA ILE A 64 -6.63 12.19 -9.17
C ILE A 64 -7.39 12.27 -7.85
N LYS A 65 -7.78 11.09 -7.37
CA LYS A 65 -8.46 10.90 -6.10
C LYS A 65 -7.71 9.87 -5.27
N LEU A 66 -7.47 10.21 -4.03
CA LEU A 66 -6.91 9.35 -3.01
C LEU A 66 -8.01 8.50 -2.40
N ALA A 67 -7.84 7.19 -2.49
CA ALA A 67 -8.46 6.26 -1.58
C ALA A 67 -7.50 6.09 -0.39
N TYR A 68 -7.96 6.41 0.81
CA TYR A 68 -7.13 6.35 2.02
C TYR A 68 -7.81 5.56 3.13
N LYS A 69 -6.99 4.98 4.01
CA LYS A 69 -7.42 4.32 5.24
C LYS A 69 -6.54 4.81 6.38
N ILE A 70 -7.15 5.18 7.50
CA ILE A 70 -6.45 5.61 8.70
C ILE A 70 -6.68 4.54 9.76
N SER A 71 -5.60 4.03 10.35
CA SER A 71 -5.66 3.09 11.47
C SER A 71 -4.30 3.03 12.17
N GLN A 72 -4.29 2.51 13.39
CA GLN A 72 -3.07 2.14 14.09
C GLN A 72 -2.41 0.88 13.51
N SER A 73 -3.17 0.07 12.75
CA SER A 73 -2.66 -1.12 12.07
C SER A 73 -3.15 -1.15 10.62
N LEU A 74 -2.21 -1.13 9.68
CA LEU A 74 -2.51 -1.11 8.24
C LEU A 74 -1.58 -2.02 7.46
N PRO A 75 -2.10 -2.78 6.49
CA PRO A 75 -1.25 -3.43 5.52
C PRO A 75 -0.71 -2.39 4.52
N PHE A 76 0.57 -2.51 4.19
CA PHE A 76 1.25 -1.75 3.14
C PHE A 76 2.19 -2.70 2.39
N LEU A 77 1.97 -2.87 1.09
CA LEU A 77 2.61 -3.91 0.28
C LEU A 77 2.42 -5.31 0.93
N ASP A 78 3.51 -6.03 1.21
CA ASP A 78 3.51 -7.34 1.86
C ASP A 78 3.79 -7.25 3.38
N THR A 79 3.66 -6.06 3.97
CA THR A 79 3.95 -5.81 5.39
C THR A 79 2.72 -5.31 6.15
N LEU A 80 2.56 -5.76 7.39
CA LEU A 80 1.59 -5.23 8.34
C LEU A 80 2.32 -4.24 9.23
N LEU A 81 1.96 -2.97 9.12
CA LEU A 81 2.51 -1.88 9.92
C LEU A 81 1.60 -1.67 11.13
N MET A 82 2.16 -1.74 12.33
CA MET A 82 1.44 -1.55 13.59
C MET A 82 2.11 -0.46 14.41
N ASN A 83 1.33 0.52 14.84
CA ASN A 83 1.78 1.60 15.72
C ASN A 83 1.47 1.25 17.18
N ASN A 84 2.50 0.93 17.95
CA ASN A 84 2.44 0.65 19.37
C ASN A 84 2.87 1.91 20.16
N ASN A 85 1.95 2.86 20.31
CA ASN A 85 2.16 4.10 21.07
C ASN A 85 3.41 4.91 20.64
N GLY A 86 3.60 5.06 19.33
CA GLY A 86 4.72 5.80 18.74
C GLY A 86 5.88 4.92 18.27
N ILE A 87 5.85 3.62 18.60
CA ILE A 87 6.83 2.65 18.10
C ILE A 87 6.19 1.86 16.96
N LEU A 88 6.72 2.03 15.74
CA LEU A 88 6.31 1.23 14.58
C LEU A 88 6.92 -0.17 14.66
N SER A 89 6.08 -1.19 14.62
CA SER A 89 6.47 -2.59 14.44
C SER A 89 5.93 -3.11 13.11
N THR A 90 6.67 -4.03 12.49
CA THR A 90 6.32 -4.61 11.20
C THR A 90 6.21 -6.12 11.30
N ALA A 91 5.19 -6.70 10.66
CA ALA A 91 5.07 -8.14 10.46
C ALA A 91 4.82 -8.44 8.98
N VAL A 92 4.93 -9.70 8.57
CA VAL A 92 4.52 -10.12 7.23
C VAL A 92 3.00 -10.05 7.14
N TYR A 93 2.47 -9.42 6.10
CA TYR A 93 1.03 -9.38 5.85
C TYR A 93 0.63 -10.35 4.75
N HIS A 94 -0.27 -11.28 5.10
CA HIS A 94 -0.93 -12.13 4.12
C HIS A 94 -2.33 -11.61 3.86
N LYS A 95 -2.58 -11.14 2.63
CA LYS A 95 -3.94 -10.80 2.19
C LYS A 95 -4.85 -12.00 2.41
N PRO A 96 -6.04 -11.81 3.03
CA PRO A 96 -7.05 -12.85 3.11
C PRO A 96 -7.29 -13.40 1.71
N ALA A 97 -7.06 -14.70 1.50
CA ALA A 97 -7.35 -15.30 0.21
C ALA A 97 -8.86 -15.23 -0.02
N ALA A 98 -9.27 -14.71 -1.18
CA ALA A 98 -10.63 -14.87 -1.66
C ALA A 98 -10.79 -16.33 -2.07
N GLU A 99 -11.20 -17.16 -1.11
CA GLU A 99 -11.39 -18.62 -1.21
C GLU A 99 -10.13 -19.40 -1.66
N PRO A 100 -9.86 -20.60 -1.10
CA PRO A 100 -8.81 -21.45 -1.66
C PRO A 100 -9.24 -21.90 -3.06
N TYR A 101 -8.74 -21.21 -4.10
CA TYR A 101 -8.91 -21.65 -5.48
C TYR A 101 -8.07 -22.91 -5.69
N VAL A 102 -8.74 -24.06 -5.73
CA VAL A 102 -8.12 -25.33 -6.12
C VAL A 102 -8.21 -25.45 -7.63
N VAL A 103 -7.05 -25.62 -8.27
CA VAL A 103 -6.98 -25.87 -9.71
C VAL A 103 -7.68 -27.20 -10.02
N PRO A 104 -8.69 -27.24 -10.92
CA PRO A 104 -9.38 -28.47 -11.28
C PRO A 104 -8.42 -29.53 -11.83
N PHE A 105 -8.57 -30.79 -11.41
CA PHE A 105 -7.69 -31.89 -11.83
C PHE A 105 -7.60 -32.07 -13.35
N LEU A 106 -8.69 -31.79 -14.07
CA LEU A 106 -8.80 -31.94 -15.53
C LEU A 106 -8.31 -30.71 -16.32
N SER A 107 -7.79 -29.69 -15.65
CA SER A 107 -7.25 -28.53 -16.34
C SER A 107 -5.93 -28.87 -17.05
N ASP A 108 -5.69 -28.26 -18.21
CA ASP A 108 -4.45 -28.40 -18.98
C ASP A 108 -3.32 -27.53 -18.42
N HIS A 109 -3.16 -27.56 -17.09
CA HIS A 109 -2.05 -26.91 -16.41
C HIS A 109 -0.89 -27.89 -16.27
N SER A 110 0.32 -27.35 -16.25
CA SER A 110 1.50 -28.19 -16.04
C SER A 110 1.54 -28.76 -14.62
N ARG A 111 2.21 -29.92 -14.45
CA ARG A 111 2.32 -30.60 -13.15
C ARG A 111 2.90 -29.71 -12.04
N HIS A 112 3.83 -28.81 -12.36
CA HIS A 112 4.42 -27.91 -11.37
C HIS A 112 3.40 -26.91 -10.81
N THR A 113 2.41 -26.48 -11.62
CA THR A 113 1.35 -25.57 -11.19
C THR A 113 0.50 -26.21 -10.09
N PHE A 114 0.09 -27.47 -10.28
CA PHE A 114 -0.67 -28.22 -9.28
C PHE A 114 0.10 -28.38 -7.96
N VAL A 115 1.38 -28.74 -8.02
CA VAL A 115 2.22 -28.90 -6.83
C VAL A 115 2.39 -27.55 -6.10
N ASN A 116 2.64 -26.47 -6.83
CA ASN A 116 2.84 -25.14 -6.26
C ASN A 116 1.59 -24.60 -5.57
N VAL A 117 0.39 -24.89 -6.09
CA VAL A 117 -0.87 -24.48 -5.44
C VAL A 117 -1.04 -25.16 -4.09
N ILE A 118 -0.72 -26.46 -4.00
CA ILE A 118 -0.75 -27.21 -2.73
C ILE A 118 0.32 -26.66 -1.77
N GLN A 119 1.56 -26.49 -2.25
CA GLN A 119 2.65 -25.95 -1.44
C GLN A 119 2.37 -24.55 -0.91
N MET A 120 1.84 -23.64 -1.74
CA MET A 120 1.46 -22.29 -1.31
C MET A 120 0.36 -22.32 -0.25
N THR A 121 -0.60 -23.25 -0.38
CA THR A 121 -1.66 -23.39 0.62
C THR A 121 -1.10 -23.86 1.97
N LEU A 122 -0.13 -24.78 1.96
CA LEU A 122 0.49 -25.32 3.18
C LEU A 122 1.48 -24.35 3.84
N THR A 123 2.22 -23.58 3.05
CA THR A 123 3.30 -22.70 3.54
C THR A 123 2.83 -21.30 3.97
N ARG A 124 1.55 -20.97 3.74
CA ARG A 124 0.93 -19.69 4.14
C ARG A 124 0.49 -19.62 5.62
N ALA A 125 0.95 -20.55 6.47
CA ALA A 125 0.65 -20.62 7.90
C ALA A 125 1.51 -19.65 8.72
#